data_AF-A0A183EN30-F1
#
_entry.id   AF-A0A183EN30-F1
#
_cell.length_a   1.000
_cell.length_b   1.000
_cell.length_c   1.000
_cell.angle_alpha   90.00
_cell.angle_beta   90.00
_cell.angle_gamma   90.00
#
_symmetry.space_group_name_H-M   'P 1'
#
loop_
_entity.id
_entity.type
_entity.pdbx_description
1 polymer ?
#
loop_
_entity_poly.entity_id
_entity_poly.type
_entity_poly.pdbx_seq_one_letter_code
_entity_poly.pdbx_strand_id
1 'polypeptide(L)'
;MIGLMWVEPYYLVIVDADEKVHLIDIMQGEVAVEDASAIQLAYGTADFKGLSTGGNVSAALDYLANSVCYQSYCRVGPIAYLLGQSAVYEITVSDQIAQLENFINRGEVISAVLFALDIFVGKIGCRSRRANMRHVVSACMPDLVQTLLTLTTTGLENGKVVQLIDHYKKHIQLLVKACITTGRFDLLYNTIYASLAKDALSKAIFFEFIDEMVLDGKFENPPPALVSDYFHHLIAEGNLSQFEAAVVRIRVDKQDIHFVMTTC
;
A
#
# COMPACT_ATOMS: atom_id res chain seq x y z
N MET A 1 -23.73 13.06 17.58
CA MET A 1 -22.61 12.29 18.18
C MET A 1 -23.22 11.31 19.17
N ILE A 2 -23.08 10.01 18.91
CA ILE A 2 -23.63 8.92 19.72
C ILE A 2 -22.67 8.55 20.87
N GLY A 3 -21.36 8.54 20.61
CA GLY A 3 -20.37 8.18 21.62
C GLY A 3 -18.96 8.63 21.25
N LEU A 4 -18.09 8.73 22.27
CA LEU A 4 -16.68 9.11 22.13
C LEU A 4 -15.85 8.35 23.15
N MET A 5 -14.74 7.77 22.71
CA MET A 5 -13.87 6.96 23.57
C MET A 5 -12.41 7.00 23.15
N TRP A 6 -11.52 7.00 24.15
CA TRP A 6 -10.11 6.71 23.93
C TRP A 6 -9.95 5.21 23.70
N VAL A 7 -9.32 4.80 22.60
CA VAL A 7 -8.96 3.39 22.35
C VAL A 7 -7.49 3.15 22.68
N GLU A 8 -6.65 4.13 22.34
CA GLU A 8 -5.24 4.21 22.70
C GLU A 8 -4.91 5.62 23.23
N PRO A 9 -3.74 5.86 23.85
CA PRO A 9 -3.38 7.18 24.39
C PRO A 9 -3.41 8.32 23.37
N TYR A 10 -3.29 8.01 22.07
CA TYR A 10 -3.27 8.99 20.99
C TYR A 10 -4.43 8.84 19.99
N TYR A 11 -5.30 7.85 20.19
CA TYR A 11 -6.41 7.56 19.28
C TYR A 11 -7.75 7.60 20.00
N LEU A 12 -8.63 8.42 19.45
CA LEU A 12 -9.99 8.59 19.87
C LEU A 12 -10.91 8.01 18.79
N VAL A 13 -11.89 7.22 19.20
CA VAL A 13 -12.96 6.75 18.31
C VAL A 13 -14.24 7.49 18.65
N ILE A 14 -14.89 8.06 17.63
CA ILE A 14 -16.18 8.73 17.74
C ILE A 14 -17.18 7.98 16.88
N VAL A 15 -18.38 7.76 17.42
CA VAL A 15 -19.53 7.31 16.64
C VAL A 15 -20.46 8.50 16.46
N ASP A 16 -20.70 8.91 15.22
CA ASP A 16 -21.59 10.03 14.92
C ASP A 16 -23.07 9.61 14.91
N ALA A 17 -23.98 10.54 14.58
CA ALA A 17 -25.41 10.25 14.52
C ALA A 17 -25.85 9.53 13.23
N ASP A 18 -24.98 9.49 12.21
CA ASP A 18 -25.20 8.80 10.94
C ASP A 18 -24.63 7.37 10.99
N GLU A 19 -24.30 6.87 12.17
CA GLU A 19 -23.63 5.58 12.41
C GLU A 19 -22.28 5.45 11.70
N LYS A 20 -21.50 6.53 11.61
CA LYS A 20 -20.12 6.50 11.14
C LYS A 20 -19.15 6.45 12.30
N VAL A 21 -18.12 5.63 12.14
CA VAL A 21 -17.03 5.47 13.09
C VAL A 21 -15.85 6.29 12.61
N HIS A 22 -15.48 7.31 13.38
CA HIS A 22 -14.37 8.21 13.11
C HIS A 22 -13.19 7.85 14.01
N LEU A 23 -12.03 7.60 13.43
CA LEU A 23 -10.76 7.47 14.14
C LEU A 23 -10.02 8.81 14.09
N ILE A 24 -9.82 9.42 15.25
CA ILE A 24 -9.15 10.70 15.41
C ILE A 24 -7.82 10.49 16.13
N ASP A 25 -6.76 10.94 15.49
CA ASP A 25 -5.44 11.10 16.09
C ASP A 25 -5.31 12.51 16.67
N ILE A 26 -4.91 12.63 17.94
CA ILE A 26 -4.84 13.94 18.62
C ILE A 26 -3.94 14.93 17.85
N MET A 27 -2.92 14.43 17.15
CA MET A 27 -1.94 15.27 16.47
C MET A 27 -2.30 15.54 15.00
N GLN A 28 -2.95 14.58 14.34
CA GLN A 28 -3.23 14.64 12.89
C GLN A 28 -4.69 14.99 12.55
N GLY A 29 -5.59 14.95 13.53
CA GLY A 29 -7.02 15.11 13.30
C GLY A 29 -7.69 13.80 12.90
N GLU A 30 -8.69 13.86 12.02
CA GLU A 30 -9.42 12.68 11.54
C GLU A 30 -8.56 11.86 10.57
N VAL A 31 -8.28 10.60 10.93
CA VAL A 31 -7.40 9.69 10.19
C VAL A 31 -8.21 8.72 9.33
N ALA A 32 -9.34 8.23 9.84
CA ALA A 32 -10.19 7.30 9.12
C ALA A 32 -11.66 7.50 9.48
N VAL A 33 -12.55 7.23 8.52
CA VAL A 33 -14.00 7.20 8.71
C VAL A 33 -14.52 5.94 8.04
N GLU A 34 -15.24 5.13 8.81
CA GLU A 34 -15.87 3.90 8.34
C GLU A 34 -17.39 3.99 8.55
N ASP A 35 -18.15 3.52 7.56
CA ASP A 35 -19.61 3.45 7.65
C ASP A 35 -20.02 2.21 8.44
N ALA A 36 -20.65 2.42 9.59
CA ALA A 36 -21.17 1.36 10.45
C ALA A 36 -22.70 1.25 10.38
N SER A 37 -23.36 1.86 9.39
CA SER A 37 -24.82 1.71 9.18
C SER A 37 -25.30 0.26 9.05
N ALA A 38 -24.41 -0.64 8.59
CA ALA A 38 -24.68 -2.08 8.53
C ALA A 38 -24.79 -2.76 9.91
N ILE A 39 -24.26 -2.14 10.97
CA ILE A 39 -24.31 -2.65 12.35
C ILE A 39 -25.72 -2.50 12.93
N GLN A 40 -26.46 -1.47 12.51
CA GLN A 40 -27.79 -1.11 13.04
C GLN A 40 -27.75 -1.00 14.57
N LEU A 41 -27.24 0.11 15.09
CA LEU A 41 -27.02 0.25 16.53
C LEU A 41 -28.33 0.05 17.31
N ALA A 42 -28.21 -0.49 18.53
CA ALA A 42 -29.35 -0.68 19.40
C ALA A 42 -29.80 0.66 20.01
N TYR A 43 -30.95 1.19 19.57
CA TYR A 43 -31.53 2.43 20.09
C TYR A 43 -32.54 2.19 21.22
N GLY A 44 -32.55 3.12 22.18
CA GLY A 44 -33.52 3.17 23.29
C GLY A 44 -34.86 3.79 22.91
N THR A 45 -35.16 3.92 21.62
CA THR A 45 -36.29 4.70 21.09
C THR A 45 -37.64 4.31 21.70
N ALA A 46 -37.87 3.02 21.98
CA ALA A 46 -39.12 2.53 22.56
C ALA A 46 -39.42 3.10 23.95
N ASP A 47 -38.39 3.20 24.80
CA ASP A 47 -38.50 3.74 26.15
C ASP A 47 -38.69 5.26 26.14
N PHE A 48 -37.97 5.95 25.26
CA PHE A 48 -38.05 7.40 25.12
C PHE A 48 -39.34 7.88 24.45
N LYS A 49 -39.96 7.04 23.60
CA LYS A 49 -41.32 7.26 23.09
C LYS A 49 -42.41 6.85 24.07
N GLY A 50 -42.06 6.23 25.20
CA GLY A 50 -43.04 5.75 26.18
C GLY A 50 -44.03 4.76 25.59
N LEU A 51 -43.58 3.84 24.71
CA LEU A 51 -44.47 2.85 24.10
C LEU A 51 -45.18 1.99 25.16
N SER A 52 -44.55 1.77 26.30
CA SER A 52 -45.12 1.07 27.46
C SER A 52 -46.19 1.87 28.21
N THR A 53 -46.22 3.20 28.07
CA THR A 53 -47.19 4.11 28.71
C THR A 53 -48.19 4.72 27.73
N GLY A 54 -48.27 4.18 26.51
CA GLY A 54 -49.19 4.63 25.46
C GLY A 54 -48.75 5.91 24.74
N GLY A 55 -47.45 6.23 24.75
CA GLY A 55 -46.91 7.41 24.05
C GLY A 55 -46.90 8.69 24.90
N ASN A 56 -47.17 8.60 26.21
CA ASN A 56 -47.24 9.74 27.11
C ASN A 56 -45.84 10.19 27.55
N VAL A 57 -45.13 10.86 26.66
CA VAL A 57 -43.83 11.50 26.91
C VAL A 57 -43.87 12.97 26.52
N SER A 58 -42.95 13.77 27.07
CA SER A 58 -42.84 15.18 26.68
C SER A 58 -42.37 15.30 25.23
N ALA A 59 -42.71 16.41 24.58
CA ALA A 59 -42.24 16.69 23.21
C ALA A 59 -40.69 16.70 23.11
N ALA A 60 -40.00 17.05 24.20
CA ALA A 60 -38.54 16.99 24.26
C ALA A 60 -38.01 15.54 24.28
N LEU A 61 -38.67 14.63 24.99
CA LEU A 61 -38.29 13.21 25.04
C LEU A 61 -38.59 12.51 23.71
N ASP A 62 -39.75 12.79 23.10
CA ASP A 62 -40.11 12.22 21.79
C ASP A 62 -39.15 12.69 20.68
N TYR A 63 -38.74 13.96 20.71
CA TYR A 63 -37.71 14.48 19.80
C TYR A 63 -36.36 13.75 19.96
N LEU A 64 -35.91 13.55 21.21
CA LEU A 64 -34.65 12.87 21.50
C LEU A 64 -34.70 11.37 21.22
N ALA A 65 -35.88 10.75 21.18
CA ALA A 65 -36.04 9.31 21.08
C ALA A 65 -35.39 8.69 19.84
N ASN A 66 -35.29 9.44 18.74
CA ASN A 66 -34.67 8.98 17.50
C ASN A 66 -33.14 9.14 17.50
N SER A 67 -32.55 9.71 18.56
CA SER A 67 -31.11 9.97 18.67
C SER A 67 -30.49 9.38 19.94
N VAL A 68 -31.26 8.63 20.73
CA VAL A 68 -30.78 8.00 21.97
C VAL A 68 -30.44 6.52 21.70
N CYS A 69 -29.16 6.20 21.75
CA CYS A 69 -28.68 4.82 21.84
C CYS A 69 -28.77 4.33 23.28
N TYR A 70 -28.90 3.01 23.48
CA TYR A 70 -28.51 2.42 24.77
C TYR A 70 -27.01 2.67 25.00
N GLN A 71 -26.44 2.18 26.11
CA GLN A 71 -24.98 2.09 26.27
C GLN A 71 -24.40 1.02 25.33
N SER A 72 -24.71 1.16 24.04
CA SER A 72 -24.45 0.29 22.91
C SER A 72 -23.00 0.37 22.46
N TYR A 73 -22.12 0.89 23.33
CA TYR A 73 -20.69 0.94 23.12
C TYR A 73 -19.96 0.69 24.43
N CYS A 74 -18.91 -0.13 24.40
CA CYS A 74 -18.10 -0.50 25.56
C CYS A 74 -16.62 -0.61 25.18
N ARG A 75 -15.72 -0.32 26.12
CA ARG A 75 -14.26 -0.48 25.94
C ARG A 75 -13.73 -1.59 26.83
N VAL A 76 -12.96 -2.51 26.25
CA VAL A 76 -12.15 -3.47 27.01
C VAL A 76 -10.72 -3.43 26.48
N GLY A 77 -9.81 -2.77 27.22
CA GLY A 77 -8.42 -2.61 26.79
C GLY A 77 -8.29 -1.77 25.50
N PRO A 78 -7.60 -2.26 24.44
CA PRO A 78 -7.49 -1.56 23.15
C PRO A 78 -8.67 -1.85 22.20
N ILE A 79 -9.70 -2.55 22.68
CA ILE A 79 -10.83 -2.99 21.86
C ILE A 79 -12.07 -2.19 22.26
N ALA A 80 -12.80 -1.73 21.25
CA ALA A 80 -14.12 -1.11 21.39
C ALA A 80 -15.18 -2.09 20.89
N TYR A 81 -16.28 -2.24 21.61
CA TYR A 81 -17.42 -3.06 21.19
C TYR A 81 -18.61 -2.17 20.88
N LEU A 82 -19.30 -2.46 19.79
CA LEU A 82 -20.58 -1.86 19.44
C LEU A 82 -21.70 -2.90 19.52
N LEU A 83 -22.81 -2.53 20.13
CA LEU A 83 -24.01 -3.35 20.20
C LEU A 83 -24.93 -2.97 19.04
N GLY A 84 -25.00 -3.86 18.05
CA GLY A 84 -26.03 -3.82 17.02
C GLY A 84 -27.32 -4.51 17.50
N GLN A 85 -28.37 -4.43 16.69
CA GLN A 85 -29.65 -5.08 16.99
C GLN A 85 -29.56 -6.62 17.03
N SER A 86 -28.68 -7.20 16.20
CA SER A 86 -28.57 -8.66 16.03
C SER A 86 -27.26 -9.26 16.55
N ALA A 87 -26.21 -8.46 16.73
CA ALA A 87 -24.89 -8.94 17.11
C ALA A 87 -24.07 -7.86 17.84
N VAL A 88 -23.03 -8.31 18.53
CA VAL A 88 -21.98 -7.44 19.09
C VAL A 88 -20.82 -7.40 18.10
N TYR A 89 -20.39 -6.20 17.74
CA TYR A 89 -19.31 -5.94 16.81
C TYR A 89 -18.07 -5.50 17.55
N GLU A 90 -16.92 -5.96 17.07
CA GLU A 90 -15.61 -5.59 17.61
C GLU A 90 -14.96 -4.55 16.70
N ILE A 91 -14.47 -3.48 17.30
CA ILE A 91 -13.69 -2.42 16.66
C ILE A 91 -12.32 -2.39 17.31
N THR A 92 -11.29 -2.59 16.49
CA THR A 92 -9.90 -2.48 16.88
C THR A 92 -9.18 -1.53 15.94
N VAL A 93 -8.28 -0.71 16.49
CA VAL A 93 -7.34 0.06 15.67
C VAL A 93 -6.31 -0.93 15.14
N SER A 94 -6.33 -1.17 13.83
CA SER A 94 -5.34 -2.05 13.19
C SER A 94 -3.97 -1.39 13.26
N ASP A 95 -2.95 -2.17 13.63
CA ASP A 95 -1.58 -1.71 13.45
C ASP A 95 -1.17 -1.78 11.97
N GLN A 96 -0.04 -1.18 11.65
CA GLN A 96 0.47 -1.11 10.30
C GLN A 96 0.82 -2.51 9.74
N ILE A 97 1.17 -3.48 10.59
CA ILE A 97 1.49 -4.84 10.14
C ILE A 97 0.20 -5.54 9.73
N ALA A 98 -0.83 -5.48 10.57
CA ALA A 98 -2.17 -5.98 10.27
C ALA A 98 -2.77 -5.31 9.02
N GLN A 99 -2.52 -4.01 8.83
CA GLN A 99 -2.92 -3.32 7.59
C GLN A 99 -2.21 -3.88 6.35
N LEU A 100 -0.90 -4.15 6.43
CA LEU A 100 -0.15 -4.79 5.36
C LEU A 100 -0.69 -6.20 5.07
N GLU A 101 -0.91 -7.00 6.11
CA GLU A 101 -1.51 -8.34 6.00
C GLU A 101 -2.90 -8.29 5.36
N ASN A 102 -3.72 -7.29 5.71
CA ASN A 102 -5.04 -7.09 5.11
C ASN A 102 -4.96 -6.82 3.60
N PHE A 103 -4.02 -5.99 3.13
CA PHE A 103 -3.82 -5.79 1.70
C PHE A 103 -3.41 -7.08 0.99
N ILE A 104 -2.53 -7.88 1.62
CA ILE A 104 -2.08 -9.17 1.09
C ILE A 104 -3.26 -10.15 1.00
N ASN A 105 -4.06 -10.27 2.07
CA ASN A 105 -5.20 -11.18 2.14
C ASN A 105 -6.31 -10.82 1.15
N ARG A 106 -6.49 -9.53 0.86
CA ARG A 106 -7.44 -9.04 -0.17
C ARG A 106 -6.93 -9.21 -1.60
N GLY A 107 -5.66 -9.58 -1.80
CA GLY A 107 -5.04 -9.65 -3.12
C GLY A 107 -4.73 -8.28 -3.73
N GLU A 108 -4.74 -7.20 -2.94
CA GLU A 108 -4.43 -5.85 -3.39
C GLU A 108 -2.91 -5.63 -3.46
N VAL A 109 -2.23 -6.32 -4.37
CA VAL A 109 -0.76 -6.40 -4.41
C VAL A 109 -0.08 -5.04 -4.59
N ILE A 110 -0.64 -4.16 -5.45
CA ILE A 110 -0.07 -2.83 -5.69
C ILE A 110 -0.10 -2.00 -4.40
N SER A 111 -1.25 -1.99 -3.71
CA SER A 111 -1.43 -1.30 -2.43
C SER A 111 -0.48 -1.85 -1.37
N ALA A 112 -0.36 -3.18 -1.29
CA ALA A 112 0.55 -3.86 -0.37
C ALA A 112 2.02 -3.46 -0.58
N VAL A 113 2.50 -3.46 -1.83
CA VAL A 113 3.89 -3.09 -2.16
C VAL A 113 4.16 -1.62 -1.85
N LEU A 114 3.26 -0.70 -2.25
CA LEU A 114 3.42 0.73 -1.96
C LEU A 114 3.45 1.00 -0.45
N PHE A 115 2.53 0.39 0.28
CA PHE A 115 2.44 0.53 1.73
C PHE A 115 3.68 -0.03 2.43
N ALA A 116 4.15 -1.20 2.00
CA ALA A 116 5.40 -1.80 2.49
C ALA A 116 6.62 -0.89 2.23
N LEU A 117 6.70 -0.24 1.06
CA LEU A 117 7.77 0.71 0.76
C LEU A 117 7.72 1.96 1.64
N ASP A 118 6.53 2.51 1.89
CA ASP A 118 6.38 3.67 2.76
C ASP A 118 6.74 3.34 4.23
N ILE A 119 6.48 2.11 4.67
CA ILE A 119 7.01 1.59 5.95
C ILE A 119 8.54 1.49 5.90
N PHE A 120 9.12 0.91 4.85
CA PHE A 120 10.56 0.71 4.74
C PHE A 120 11.34 2.02 4.75
N VAL A 121 10.86 3.01 3.99
CA VAL A 121 11.42 4.38 3.93
C VAL A 121 11.19 5.14 5.25
N GLY A 122 10.18 4.74 6.03
CA GLY A 122 9.85 5.36 7.31
C GLY A 122 8.91 6.57 7.18
N LYS A 123 8.16 6.69 6.08
CA LYS A 123 7.10 7.70 5.96
C LYS A 123 5.93 7.38 6.90
N ILE A 124 5.65 6.09 7.08
CA ILE A 124 4.64 5.61 8.02
C ILE A 124 5.33 5.41 9.38
N GLY A 125 5.05 6.33 10.30
CA GLY A 125 5.63 6.32 11.65
C GLY A 125 5.06 5.19 12.49
N CYS A 126 5.96 4.38 13.07
CA CYS A 126 5.59 3.34 14.03
C CYS A 126 5.31 3.98 15.40
N ARG A 127 4.04 4.21 15.73
CA ARG A 127 3.64 4.70 17.06
C ARG A 127 3.56 3.59 18.10
N SER A 128 3.39 2.34 17.66
CA SER A 128 3.37 1.15 18.51
C SER A 128 4.79 0.63 18.79
N ARG A 129 5.02 0.19 20.02
CA ARG A 129 6.31 -0.26 20.57
C ARG A 129 6.73 -1.67 20.11
N ARG A 130 6.15 -2.20 19.01
CA ARG A 130 6.25 -3.62 18.64
C ARG A 130 6.87 -3.81 17.25
N ALA A 131 7.91 -4.64 17.25
CA ALA A 131 8.63 -5.17 16.10
C ALA A 131 9.43 -4.17 15.26
N ASN A 132 10.59 -4.63 14.78
CA ASN A 132 11.37 -3.93 13.78
C ASN A 132 10.59 -4.01 12.46
N MET A 133 9.65 -3.09 12.21
CA MET A 133 8.76 -3.14 11.03
C MET A 133 9.53 -3.28 9.71
N ARG A 134 10.72 -2.68 9.62
CA ARG A 134 11.61 -2.84 8.47
C ARG A 134 12.04 -4.29 8.27
N HIS A 135 12.23 -5.05 9.34
CA HIS A 135 12.53 -6.49 9.26
C HIS A 135 11.32 -7.27 8.72
N VAL A 136 10.11 -6.98 9.21
CA VAL A 136 8.87 -7.63 8.71
C VAL A 136 8.70 -7.36 7.23
N VAL A 137 8.80 -6.09 6.83
CA VAL A 137 8.74 -5.69 5.42
C VAL A 137 9.86 -6.33 4.60
N SER A 138 11.10 -6.34 5.11
CA SER A 138 12.22 -6.97 4.41
C SER A 138 12.00 -8.48 4.21
N ALA A 139 11.33 -9.15 5.14
CA ALA A 139 11.02 -10.57 5.04
C ALA A 139 9.93 -10.86 4.00
N CYS A 140 8.87 -10.05 3.92
CA CYS A 140 7.75 -10.28 2.99
C CYS A 140 7.93 -9.64 1.60
N MET A 141 8.84 -8.66 1.46
CA MET A 141 9.06 -7.94 0.19
C MET A 141 9.35 -8.87 -1.00
N PRO A 142 10.18 -9.93 -0.89
CA PRO A 142 10.43 -10.83 -2.02
C PRO A 142 9.15 -11.48 -2.55
N ASP A 143 8.26 -11.94 -1.67
CA ASP A 143 7.00 -12.59 -2.04
C ASP A 143 6.02 -11.60 -2.69
N LEU A 144 5.94 -10.38 -2.16
CA LEU A 144 5.16 -9.29 -2.73
C LEU A 144 5.63 -8.92 -4.14
N VAL A 145 6.95 -8.77 -4.31
CA VAL A 145 7.58 -8.46 -5.60
C VAL A 145 7.36 -9.60 -6.59
N GLN A 146 7.47 -10.86 -6.16
CA GLN A 146 7.23 -12.03 -7.01
C GLN A 146 5.76 -12.10 -7.47
N THR A 147 4.83 -11.79 -6.56
CA THR A 147 3.39 -11.76 -6.88
C THR A 147 3.10 -10.61 -7.86
N LEU A 148 3.69 -9.43 -7.64
CA LEU A 148 3.56 -8.29 -8.55
C LEU A 148 4.16 -8.61 -9.93
N LEU A 149 5.32 -9.28 -9.98
CA LEU A 149 5.94 -9.70 -11.24
C LEU A 149 5.03 -10.68 -11.98
N THR A 150 4.43 -11.63 -11.27
CA THR A 150 3.50 -12.59 -11.86
C THR A 150 2.30 -11.87 -12.48
N LEU A 151 1.68 -10.95 -11.75
CA LEU A 151 0.60 -10.08 -12.24
C LEU A 151 1.01 -9.26 -13.47
N THR A 152 2.26 -8.79 -13.50
CA THR A 152 2.81 -8.03 -14.62
C THR A 152 2.95 -8.92 -15.86
N THR A 153 3.47 -10.13 -15.69
CA THR A 153 3.76 -11.07 -16.79
C THR A 153 2.53 -11.81 -17.32
N THR A 154 1.48 -11.97 -16.52
CA THR A 154 0.19 -12.49 -17.00
C THR A 154 -0.46 -11.55 -18.02
N GLY A 155 -0.04 -10.28 -18.05
CA GLY A 155 -0.46 -9.30 -19.05
C GLY A 155 -1.95 -8.99 -19.03
N LEU A 156 -2.42 -8.31 -20.08
CA LEU A 156 -3.84 -8.09 -20.34
C LEU A 156 -4.32 -9.10 -21.39
N GLU A 157 -5.19 -10.03 -20.99
CA GLU A 157 -5.66 -11.12 -21.87
C GLU A 157 -6.38 -10.63 -23.14
N ASN A 158 -6.91 -9.40 -23.18
CA ASN A 158 -7.68 -8.87 -24.32
C ASN A 158 -7.55 -7.33 -24.54
N GLY A 159 -6.41 -6.73 -24.15
CA GLY A 159 -6.22 -5.28 -24.17
C GLY A 159 -5.66 -4.70 -25.49
N LYS A 160 -5.92 -3.41 -25.76
CA LYS A 160 -5.17 -2.67 -26.78
C LYS A 160 -3.70 -2.56 -26.36
N VAL A 161 -2.77 -2.56 -27.33
CA VAL A 161 -1.31 -2.43 -27.07
C VAL A 161 -0.98 -1.23 -26.17
N VAL A 162 -1.69 -0.11 -26.33
CA VAL A 162 -1.52 1.09 -25.47
C VAL A 162 -1.81 0.81 -24.00
N GLN A 163 -2.86 0.03 -23.69
CA GLN A 163 -3.20 -0.33 -22.31
C GLN A 163 -2.18 -1.30 -21.71
N LEU A 164 -1.58 -2.15 -22.55
CA LEU A 164 -0.50 -3.04 -22.14
C LEU A 164 0.78 -2.27 -21.79
N ILE A 165 1.12 -1.24 -22.58
CA ILE A 165 2.22 -0.32 -22.27
C ILE A 165 1.98 0.38 -20.94
N ASP A 166 0.79 0.95 -20.70
CA ASP A 166 0.47 1.62 -19.44
C ASP A 166 0.53 0.66 -18.24
N HIS A 167 0.02 -0.56 -18.43
CA HIS A 167 0.10 -1.62 -17.43
C HIS A 167 1.57 -1.91 -17.09
N TYR A 168 2.41 -2.18 -18.09
CA TYR A 168 3.82 -2.44 -17.85
C TYR A 168 4.54 -1.25 -17.23
N LYS A 169 4.32 -0.03 -17.71
CA LYS A 169 4.94 1.17 -17.14
C LYS A 169 4.65 1.29 -15.65
N LYS A 170 3.38 1.16 -15.25
CA LYS A 170 2.97 1.24 -13.85
C LYS A 170 3.60 0.14 -12.98
N HIS A 171 3.58 -1.11 -13.44
CA HIS A 171 4.01 -2.26 -12.61
C HIS A 171 5.53 -2.41 -12.60
N ILE A 172 6.20 -2.24 -13.73
CA ILE A 172 7.67 -2.32 -13.84
C ILE A 172 8.31 -1.18 -13.04
N GLN A 173 7.79 0.04 -13.13
CA GLN A 173 8.28 1.15 -12.31
C GLN A 173 8.22 0.81 -10.81
N LEU A 174 7.12 0.21 -10.36
CA LEU A 174 6.95 -0.18 -8.97
C LEU A 174 7.90 -1.31 -8.57
N LEU A 175 8.11 -2.32 -9.43
CA LEU A 175 9.06 -3.42 -9.21
C LEU A 175 10.50 -2.90 -9.07
N VAL A 176 10.94 -2.05 -10.00
CA VAL A 176 12.28 -1.45 -10.01
C VAL A 176 12.46 -0.61 -8.75
N LYS A 177 11.51 0.30 -8.46
CA LYS A 177 11.53 1.14 -7.27
C LYS A 177 11.58 0.31 -5.99
N ALA A 178 10.81 -0.77 -5.91
CA ALA A 178 10.76 -1.62 -4.73
C ALA A 178 12.11 -2.29 -4.45
N CYS A 179 12.74 -2.86 -5.48
CA CYS A 179 14.02 -3.54 -5.33
C CYS A 179 15.15 -2.59 -4.98
N ILE A 180 15.22 -1.43 -5.64
CA ILE A 180 16.27 -0.43 -5.37
C ILE A 180 16.12 0.15 -3.96
N THR A 181 14.90 0.55 -3.59
CA THR A 181 14.63 1.14 -2.26
C THR A 181 14.97 0.16 -1.13
N THR A 182 14.73 -1.14 -1.34
CA THR A 182 15.01 -2.18 -0.35
C THR A 182 16.41 -2.82 -0.47
N GLY A 183 17.22 -2.40 -1.44
CA GLY A 183 18.55 -2.95 -1.69
C GLY A 183 18.55 -4.40 -2.22
N ARG A 184 17.44 -4.88 -2.78
CA ARG A 184 17.24 -6.26 -3.26
C ARG A 184 17.65 -6.41 -4.73
N PHE A 185 18.90 -6.09 -5.04
CA PHE A 185 19.43 -6.14 -6.42
C PHE A 185 19.47 -7.56 -7.02
N ASP A 186 19.70 -8.58 -6.18
CA ASP A 186 19.66 -9.98 -6.62
C ASP A 186 18.29 -10.35 -7.24
N LEU A 187 17.20 -9.93 -6.60
CA LEU A 187 15.84 -10.13 -7.10
C LEU A 187 15.56 -9.34 -8.39
N LEU A 188 16.10 -8.12 -8.48
CA LEU A 188 16.00 -7.28 -9.67
C LEU A 188 16.66 -7.93 -10.88
N TYR A 189 17.85 -8.49 -10.71
CA TYR A 189 18.68 -9.02 -11.79
C TYR A 189 18.33 -10.45 -12.18
N ASN A 190 18.15 -11.32 -11.20
CA ASN A 190 18.02 -12.76 -11.46
C ASN A 190 16.56 -13.18 -11.67
N THR A 191 15.60 -12.41 -11.15
CA THR A 191 14.18 -12.77 -11.21
C THR A 191 13.39 -11.82 -12.09
N ILE A 192 13.40 -10.51 -11.78
CA ILE A 192 12.62 -9.52 -12.55
C ILE A 192 13.17 -9.40 -13.97
N TYR A 193 14.45 -9.08 -14.14
CA TYR A 193 15.03 -8.93 -15.47
C TYR A 193 14.93 -10.22 -16.29
N ALA A 194 15.25 -11.38 -15.70
CA ALA A 194 15.14 -12.66 -16.39
C ALA A 194 13.71 -12.97 -16.88
N SER A 195 12.69 -12.49 -16.18
CA SER A 195 11.30 -12.65 -16.59
C SER A 195 10.89 -11.63 -17.65
N LEU A 196 11.25 -10.36 -17.48
CA LEU A 196 10.91 -9.27 -18.42
C LEU A 196 11.69 -9.38 -19.73
N ALA A 197 12.91 -9.91 -19.72
CA ALA A 197 13.73 -10.09 -20.93
C ALA A 197 13.09 -11.03 -21.97
N LYS A 198 12.07 -11.81 -21.59
CA LYS A 198 11.32 -12.70 -22.50
C LYS A 198 10.38 -11.94 -23.45
N ASP A 199 9.92 -10.76 -23.06
CA ASP A 199 9.05 -9.91 -23.87
C ASP A 199 9.78 -8.60 -24.21
N ALA A 200 9.96 -8.34 -25.51
CA ALA A 200 10.72 -7.20 -26.01
C ALA A 200 10.16 -5.85 -25.52
N LEU A 201 8.82 -5.74 -25.42
CA LEU A 201 8.16 -4.52 -24.95
C LEU A 201 8.48 -4.29 -23.47
N SER A 202 8.29 -5.30 -22.62
CA SER A 202 8.59 -5.19 -21.19
C SER A 202 10.09 -4.98 -20.91
N LYS A 203 10.99 -5.56 -21.72
CA LYS A 203 12.44 -5.34 -21.68
C LYS A 203 12.80 -3.88 -21.96
N ALA A 204 12.20 -3.28 -22.99
CA ALA A 204 12.44 -1.86 -23.32
C ALA A 204 11.99 -0.92 -22.20
N ILE A 205 10.77 -1.11 -21.68
CA ILE A 205 10.23 -0.31 -20.56
C ILE A 205 11.10 -0.46 -19.31
N PHE A 206 11.62 -1.66 -19.03
CA PHE A 206 12.53 -1.88 -17.91
C PHE A 206 13.82 -1.05 -18.03
N PHE A 207 14.39 -0.93 -19.22
CA PHE A 207 15.56 -0.10 -19.45
C PHE A 207 15.27 1.39 -19.35
N GLU A 208 14.10 1.87 -19.78
CA GLU A 208 13.67 3.27 -19.55
C GLU A 208 13.75 3.63 -18.06
N PHE A 209 13.31 2.74 -17.17
CA PHE A 209 13.32 3.01 -15.72
C PHE A 209 14.67 2.78 -15.05
N ILE A 210 15.49 1.84 -15.55
CA ILE A 210 16.85 1.66 -15.03
C ILE A 210 17.76 2.82 -15.45
N ASP A 211 17.53 3.45 -16.61
CA ASP A 211 18.31 4.58 -17.08
C ASP A 211 18.41 5.68 -16.01
N GLU A 212 17.26 6.16 -15.52
CA GLU A 212 17.20 7.17 -14.44
C GLU A 212 18.02 6.74 -13.21
N MET A 213 18.00 5.45 -12.87
CA MET A 213 18.66 4.91 -11.68
C MET A 213 20.18 4.74 -11.86
N VAL A 214 20.62 4.41 -13.07
CA VAL A 214 22.03 4.39 -13.46
C VAL A 214 22.58 5.81 -13.41
N LEU A 215 21.83 6.78 -13.95
CA LEU A 215 22.21 8.19 -13.92
C LEU A 215 22.26 8.75 -12.48
N ASP A 216 21.39 8.28 -11.60
CA ASP A 216 21.41 8.62 -10.18
C ASP A 216 22.53 7.93 -9.37
N GLY A 217 23.25 6.97 -9.96
CA GLY A 217 24.30 6.21 -9.27
C GLY A 217 23.78 5.25 -8.20
N LYS A 218 22.47 4.94 -8.21
CA LYS A 218 21.83 4.01 -7.25
C LYS A 218 21.85 2.56 -7.73
N PHE A 219 22.40 2.31 -8.90
CA PHE A 219 22.43 1.01 -9.54
C PHE A 219 23.67 0.21 -9.14
N GLU A 220 23.55 -0.64 -8.12
CA GLU A 220 24.69 -1.32 -7.51
C GLU A 220 24.98 -2.70 -8.11
N ASN A 221 26.24 -2.93 -8.50
CA ASN A 221 26.79 -4.22 -8.93
C ASN A 221 25.97 -4.97 -10.01
N PRO A 222 25.64 -4.35 -11.16
CA PRO A 222 24.90 -5.04 -12.21
C PRO A 222 25.70 -6.18 -12.86
N PRO A 223 25.02 -7.27 -13.28
CA PRO A 223 25.64 -8.34 -14.06
C PRO A 223 26.14 -7.82 -15.42
N PRO A 224 27.32 -8.24 -15.90
CA PRO A 224 27.84 -7.80 -17.20
C PRO A 224 26.90 -8.06 -18.38
N ALA A 225 26.15 -9.17 -18.35
CA ALA A 225 25.16 -9.49 -19.37
C ALA A 225 24.04 -8.44 -19.44
N LEU A 226 23.54 -7.98 -18.28
CA LEU A 226 22.51 -6.95 -18.21
C LEU A 226 23.04 -5.61 -18.72
N VAL A 227 24.29 -5.26 -18.36
CA VAL A 227 24.95 -4.03 -18.85
C VAL A 227 25.11 -4.06 -20.37
N SER A 228 25.54 -5.19 -20.93
CA SER A 228 25.66 -5.37 -22.38
C SER A 228 24.31 -5.20 -23.08
N ASP A 229 23.25 -5.84 -22.58
CA ASP A 229 21.90 -5.73 -23.13
C ASP A 229 21.38 -4.28 -23.09
N TYR A 230 21.61 -3.58 -21.97
CA TYR A 230 21.21 -2.18 -21.80
C TYR A 230 21.97 -1.24 -22.74
N PHE A 231 23.27 -1.43 -22.92
CA PHE A 231 24.07 -0.66 -23.86
C PHE A 231 23.63 -0.87 -25.31
N HIS A 232 23.40 -2.12 -25.72
CA HIS A 232 22.83 -2.40 -27.03
C HIS A 232 21.46 -1.74 -27.23
N HIS A 233 20.62 -1.71 -26.19
CA HIS A 233 19.33 -1.02 -26.24
C HIS A 233 19.47 0.48 -26.47
N LEU A 234 20.33 1.17 -25.71
CA LEU A 234 20.56 2.61 -25.87
C LEU A 234 21.07 2.97 -27.28
N ILE A 235 21.97 2.16 -27.84
CA ILE A 235 22.50 2.36 -29.18
C ILE A 235 21.43 2.11 -30.24
N ALA A 236 20.63 1.05 -30.08
CA ALA A 236 19.55 0.72 -31.00
C ALA A 236 18.46 1.81 -31.06
N GLU A 237 18.18 2.48 -29.94
CA GLU A 237 17.25 3.62 -29.87
C GLU A 237 17.88 4.96 -30.31
N GLY A 238 19.20 5.00 -30.53
CA GLY A 238 19.92 6.22 -30.90
C GLY A 238 20.23 7.17 -29.74
N ASN A 239 20.09 6.70 -28.49
CA ASN A 239 20.29 7.47 -27.27
C ASN A 239 21.79 7.53 -26.86
N LEU A 240 22.63 8.07 -27.74
CA LEU A 240 24.09 8.09 -27.56
C LEU A 240 24.56 8.90 -26.35
N SER A 241 23.86 9.99 -26.00
CA SER A 241 24.20 10.82 -24.84
C SER A 241 23.95 10.08 -23.51
N GLN A 242 22.86 9.33 -23.41
CA GLN A 242 22.58 8.47 -22.26
C GLN A 242 23.59 7.32 -22.18
N PHE A 243 23.99 6.76 -23.33
CA PHE A 243 25.02 5.73 -23.39
C PHE A 243 26.36 6.22 -22.82
N GLU A 244 26.87 7.37 -23.29
CA GLU A 244 28.10 7.97 -22.76
C GLU A 244 28.01 8.23 -21.25
N ALA A 245 26.88 8.79 -20.79
CA ALA A 245 26.66 9.06 -19.37
C ALA A 245 26.60 7.79 -18.52
N ALA A 246 26.02 6.70 -19.05
CA ALA A 246 25.95 5.41 -18.39
C ALA A 246 27.31 4.71 -18.32
N VAL A 247 28.11 4.78 -19.40
CA VAL A 247 29.48 4.25 -19.46
C VAL A 247 30.37 4.84 -18.37
N VAL A 248 30.23 6.14 -18.07
CA VAL A 248 31.03 6.80 -17.01
C VAL A 248 30.61 6.35 -15.61
N ARG A 249 29.33 6.02 -15.40
CA ARG A 249 28.76 5.72 -14.08
C ARG A 249 28.84 4.24 -13.70
N ILE A 250 28.72 3.35 -14.68
CA ILE A 250 28.86 1.91 -14.45
C ILE A 250 30.35 1.58 -14.26
N ARG A 251 30.68 0.70 -13.32
CA ARG A 251 32.07 0.30 -13.11
C ARG A 251 32.65 -0.42 -14.33
N VAL A 252 33.89 -0.10 -14.69
CA VAL A 252 34.59 -0.65 -15.86
C VAL A 252 34.67 -2.19 -15.83
N ASP A 253 34.77 -2.80 -14.64
CA ASP A 253 34.82 -4.27 -14.50
C ASP A 253 33.52 -4.99 -14.89
N LYS A 254 32.43 -4.25 -15.11
CA LYS A 254 31.13 -4.77 -15.54
C LYS A 254 30.80 -4.48 -17.00
N GLN A 255 31.71 -3.81 -17.71
CA GLN A 255 31.50 -3.38 -19.09
C GLN A 255 32.27 -4.26 -20.07
N ASP A 256 31.71 -4.43 -21.27
CA ASP A 256 32.47 -4.90 -22.41
C ASP A 256 33.25 -3.72 -23.00
N ILE A 257 34.53 -3.61 -22.63
CA ILE A 257 35.41 -2.51 -23.05
C ILE A 257 35.59 -2.50 -24.57
N HIS A 258 35.62 -3.67 -25.22
CA HIS A 258 35.77 -3.74 -26.68
C HIS A 258 34.55 -3.13 -27.37
N PHE A 259 33.36 -3.45 -26.88
CA PHE A 259 32.11 -2.90 -27.40
C PHE A 259 32.04 -1.38 -27.19
N VAL A 260 32.37 -0.90 -25.98
CA VAL A 260 32.33 0.53 -25.65
C VAL A 260 33.30 1.32 -26.53
N MET A 261 34.55 0.87 -26.68
CA MET A 261 35.55 1.56 -27.51
C MET A 261 35.27 1.52 -29.02
N THR A 262 34.48 0.56 -29.49
CA THR A 262 34.11 0.49 -30.92
C THR A 262 32.95 1.44 -31.23
N THR A 263 32.15 1.78 -30.22
CA THR A 263 30.93 2.58 -30.37
C THR A 263 31.17 4.07 -30.08
N CYS A 264 32.03 4.39 -29.11
CA CYS A 264 32.49 5.75 -28.81
C CYS A 264 33.61 6.18 -29.76
#